data_AF-A0A556PMA3-F1
#
_entry.id   AF-A0A556PMA3-F1
#
_cell.length_a   1.000
_cell.length_b   1.000
_cell.length_c   1.000
_cell.angle_alpha   90.00
_cell.angle_beta   90.00
_cell.angle_gamma   90.00
#
_symmetry.space_group_name_H-M   'P 1'
#
loop_
_entity.id
_entity.type
_entity.pdbx_description
1 polymer ?
#
loop_
_entity_poly.entity_id
_entity_poly.type
_entity_poly.pdbx_seq_one_letter_code
_entity_poly.pdbx_strand_id
1 'polypeptide(L)' 'MWQLIVFMIGFGFTCVGGVSIIGYLNFLPVGMNLTDFFLFIYKRPESYLLPLGLLMLTFAMYKNPFQS' A
#
# COMPACT_ATOMS: atom_id res chain seq x y z
N MET A 1 7.29 -9.14 20.68
CA MET A 1 8.27 -8.27 19.99
C MET A 1 8.31 -8.48 18.47
N TRP A 2 8.38 -9.72 17.96
CA TRP A 2 8.40 -10.01 16.52
C TRP A 2 7.24 -9.39 15.71
N GLN A 3 6.03 -9.35 16.27
CA GLN A 3 4.85 -8.80 15.57
C GLN A 3 4.93 -7.29 15.33
N LEU A 4 5.59 -6.56 16.23
CA LEU A 4 5.76 -5.11 16.10
C LEU A 4 6.71 -4.79 14.93
N ILE A 5 7.73 -5.65 14.73
CA ILE A 5 8.63 -5.60 13.58
C ILE A 5 7.85 -5.87 12.28
N VAL A 6 7.04 -6.93 12.24
CA VAL A 6 6.20 -7.24 11.05
C VAL A 6 5.18 -6.13 10.78
N PHE A 7 4.61 -5.55 11.83
CA PHE A 7 3.70 -4.41 11.72
C PHE A 7 4.40 -3.17 11.16
N MET A 8 5.58 -2.80 11.67
CA MET A 8 6.36 -1.66 11.17
C MET A 8 6.82 -1.87 9.72
N ILE A 9 7.18 -3.09 9.34
CA ILE A 9 7.51 -3.46 7.96
C ILE A 9 6.28 -3.30 7.06
N GLY A 10 5.14 -3.90 7.45
CA GLY A 10 3.88 -3.77 6.70
C GLY A 10 3.38 -2.32 6.57
N PHE A 11 3.59 -1.51 7.62
CA PHE A 11 3.30 -0.08 7.61
C PHE A 11 4.19 0.66 6.60
N GLY A 12 5.50 0.41 6.59
CA GLY A 12 6.43 1.01 5.63
C GLY A 12 6.08 0.67 4.18
N PHE A 13 5.76 -0.60 3.90
CA PHE A 13 5.30 -1.05 2.58
C PHE A 13 4.00 -0.36 2.15
N THR A 14 3.05 -0.20 3.07
CA THR A 14 1.78 0.51 2.81
C THR A 14 2.01 1.99 2.53
N CYS A 15 2.88 2.65 3.29
CA CYS A 15 3.22 4.07 3.08
C CYS A 15 3.88 4.31 1.71
N VAL A 16 4.83 3.46 1.31
CA VAL A 16 5.49 3.57 -0.01
C VAL A 16 4.47 3.40 -1.14
N GLY A 17 3.66 2.35 -1.08
CA GLY A 17 2.60 2.12 -2.08
C GLY A 17 1.58 3.26 -2.14
N GLY A 18 1.20 3.82 -0.98
CA GLY A 18 0.28 4.95 -0.88
C GLY A 18 0.83 6.23 -1.48
N VAL A 19 2.08 6.60 -1.17
CA VAL A 19 2.73 7.80 -1.72
C VAL A 19 2.89 7.69 -3.24
N SER A 20 3.22 6.52 -3.77
CA SER A 20 3.28 6.30 -5.23
C SER A 20 1.94 6.53 -5.91
N ILE A 21 0.83 6.02 -5.34
CA ILE A 21 -0.52 6.24 -5.91
C ILE A 21 -0.92 7.72 -5.86
N ILE A 22 -0.63 8.43 -4.77
CA ILE A 22 -0.89 9.87 -4.65
C ILE A 22 -0.05 10.65 -5.67
N GLY A 23 1.20 10.25 -5.91
CA GLY A 23 2.04 10.82 -6.96
C GLY A 23 1.42 10.65 -8.35
N TYR A 24 0.90 9.46 -8.66
CA TYR A 24 0.23 9.24 -9.95
C TYR A 24 -1.11 9.96 -10.06
N LEU A 25 -1.78 10.27 -8.95
CA LEU A 25 -3.03 11.03 -8.95
C LEU A 25 -2.86 12.40 -9.61
N ASN A 26 -1.65 12.93 -9.66
CA ASN A 26 -1.33 14.17 -10.37
C ASN A 26 -1.59 14.08 -11.89
N PHE A 27 -1.54 12.89 -12.49
CA PHE A 27 -1.79 12.70 -13.92
C PHE A 27 -3.28 12.68 -14.31
N LEU A 28 -4.19 12.47 -13.36
CA LEU A 28 -5.64 12.55 -13.60
C LEU A 28 -6.10 13.96 -14.05
N PRO A 29 -5.79 15.04 -13.32
CA PRO A 29 -6.16 16.40 -13.74
C PRO A 29 -5.39 16.89 -14.97
N VAL A 30 -4.29 16.22 -15.36
CA VAL A 30 -3.51 16.55 -16.57
C VAL A 30 -4.21 16.13 -17.87
N GLY A 31 -5.32 15.38 -17.77
CA GLY A 31 -6.11 14.94 -18.92
C GLY A 31 -6.12 13.43 -19.16
N MET A 32 -5.61 12.62 -18.22
CA MET A 32 -5.68 11.16 -18.30
C MET A 32 -7.07 10.67 -17.84
N ASN A 33 -7.70 9.79 -18.62
CA ASN A 33 -8.96 9.16 -18.22
C ASN A 33 -8.76 8.27 -16.99
N LEU A 34 -9.80 8.17 -16.15
CA LEU A 34 -9.80 7.34 -14.94
C LEU A 34 -9.43 5.87 -15.24
N THR A 35 -9.90 5.34 -16.38
CA THR A 35 -9.66 3.95 -16.80
C THR A 35 -8.20 3.70 -17.15
N ASP A 36 -7.55 4.66 -17.84
CA ASP A 36 -6.13 4.59 -18.17
C ASP A 36 -5.26 4.71 -16.91
N PHE A 37 -5.70 5.51 -15.94
CA PHE A 37 -5.04 5.63 -14.64
C PHE A 37 -5.03 4.30 -13.86
N PHE A 38 -6.18 3.61 -13.77
CA PHE A 38 -6.24 2.29 -13.13
C PHE A 38 -5.40 1.25 -13.87
N LEU A 39 -5.40 1.26 -15.22
CA LEU A 39 -4.55 0.38 -16.02
C LEU A 39 -3.06 0.67 -15.80
N PHE A 40 -2.69 1.94 -15.67
CA PHE A 40 -1.31 2.37 -15.42
C PHE A 40 -0.83 1.96 -14.02
N ILE A 41 -1.67 2.12 -12.99
CA ILE A 41 -1.42 1.64 -11.63
C ILE A 41 -1.25 0.11 -11.60
N TYR A 42 -2.11 -0.63 -12.30
CA TYR A 42 -2.06 -2.09 -12.33
C TYR A 42 -0.81 -2.62 -13.06
N LYS A 43 -0.30 -1.88 -14.03
CA LYS A 43 0.89 -2.23 -14.82
C LYS A 43 2.21 -1.96 -14.08
N ARG A 44 2.19 -1.17 -12.99
CA ARG A 44 3.38 -0.82 -12.21
C ARG A 44 3.49 -1.70 -10.95
N PRO A 45 4.63 -2.38 -10.74
CA PRO A 45 4.84 -3.26 -9.58
C PRO A 45 4.81 -2.49 -8.26
N GLU A 46 5.03 -1.18 -8.30
CA GLU A 46 5.12 -0.27 -7.15
C GLU A 46 3.78 -0.15 -6.40
N SER A 47 2.65 -0.21 -7.10
CA SER A 47 1.33 -0.16 -6.47
C SER A 47 0.89 -1.47 -5.83
N TYR A 48 1.56 -2.59 -6.11
CA TYR A 48 1.30 -3.87 -5.41
C TYR A 48 1.81 -3.87 -3.97
N LEU A 49 2.73 -2.95 -3.63
CA LEU A 49 3.21 -2.79 -2.26
C LEU A 49 2.10 -2.33 -1.31
N LEU A 50 1.08 -1.63 -1.81
CA LEU A 50 -0.04 -1.15 -0.99
C LEU A 50 -0.94 -2.31 -0.50
N PRO A 51 -1.54 -3.15 -1.37
CA PRO A 51 -2.33 -4.29 -0.91
C PRO A 51 -1.47 -5.32 -0.15
N LEU A 52 -0.20 -5.50 -0.53
CA LEU A 52 0.69 -6.44 0.15
C LEU A 52 1.08 -5.96 1.56
N GLY A 53 1.37 -4.66 1.71
CA GLY A 53 1.59 -4.03 3.02
C GLY A 53 0.34 -4.08 3.89
N LEU A 54 -0.85 -3.84 3.32
CA LEU A 54 -2.13 -3.91 4.02
C LEU A 54 -2.41 -5.33 4.53
N LEU A 55 -2.20 -6.35 3.67
CA LEU A 55 -2.35 -7.75 4.05
C LEU A 55 -1.41 -8.12 5.19
N MET A 56 -0.14 -7.70 5.11
CA MET A 56 0.83 -7.91 6.20
C MET A 56 0.41 -7.23 7.50
N LEU A 57 -0.14 -6.01 7.42
CA LEU A 57 -0.65 -5.27 8.59
C LEU A 57 -1.84 -6.00 9.23
N THR A 58 -2.81 -6.42 8.42
CA THR A 58 -3.99 -7.18 8.88
C THR A 58 -3.57 -8.51 9.50
N PHE A 59 -2.62 -9.23 8.90
CA PHE A 59 -2.12 -10.49 9.44
C PHE A 59 -1.38 -10.29 10.77
N ALA A 60 -0.58 -9.22 10.87
CA ALA A 60 0.12 -8.87 12.10
C ALA A 60 -0.84 -8.53 13.25
N MET A 61 -1.91 -7.77 12.96
CA MET A 61 -2.96 -7.39 13.92
C MET A 61 -3.83 -8.58 14.34
N TYR A 62 -4.23 -9.44 13.40
CA TYR A 62 -5.12 -10.57 13.70
C TYR A 62 -4.45 -11.60 14.63
N LYS A 63 -3.13 -11.77 14.52
CA LYS A 63 -2.41 -12.84 15.24
C LYS A 63 -2.12 -12.52 16.71
N ASN A 64 -2.00 -11.25 17.11
CA ASN A 64 -2.17 -10.79 18.49
C ASN A 64 -2.43 -9.28 18.46
N PRO A 65 -3.63 -8.81 18.84
CA PRO A 65 -3.93 -7.39 18.79
C PRO A 65 -3.00 -6.60 19.71
N PHE A 66 -2.94 -6.94 20.99
CA PHE A 66 -2.03 -6.36 21.98
C PHE A 66 -2.04 -7.33 23.17
N GLN A 67 -1.07 -8.23 23.28
CA GLN A 67 -0.92 -8.97 24.54
C GLN A 67 -0.21 -8.03 25.51
N SER A 68 -0.99 -7.56 26.51
CA SER A 68 -0.53 -6.78 27.66
C SER A 68 0.58 -7.48 28.44
#